data_AF-A0A1M4ZSW0-F1
#
_entry.id   AF-A0A1M4ZSW0-F1
#
_cell.length_a   1.000
_cell.length_b   1.000
_cell.length_c   1.000
_cell.angle_alpha   90.00
_cell.angle_beta   90.00
_cell.angle_gamma   90.00
#
_symmetry.space_group_name_H-M   'P 1'
#
loop_
_entity.id
_entity.type
_entity.pdbx_description
1 polymer ?
#
loop_
_entity_poly.entity_id
_entity_poly.type
_entity_poly.pdbx_seq_one_letter_code
_entity_poly.pdbx_strand_id
1 'polypeptide(L)'
;MFDLYHDTLKELREFMSSHSEALQNASVLLGGQPALRQTQALLDEIVSAPGLTRSLRRRIAALHDLFALKNVHDPETLEAAYFAEIDPGSPIVEELCLLSEALKDAIYRQQDIDLITLIEADPAA
;
A
#
# COMPACT_ATOMS: atom_id res chain seq x y z
N MET A 1 -2.05 -36.82 6.67
CA MET A 1 -2.78 -36.02 5.68
C MET A 1 -2.53 -34.58 6.08
N PHE A 2 -1.47 -33.99 5.55
CA PHE A 2 -1.10 -32.61 5.86
C PHE A 2 -1.82 -31.75 4.85
N ASP A 3 -2.95 -31.17 5.23
CA ASP A 3 -3.41 -29.96 4.55
C ASP A 3 -2.36 -28.89 4.86
N LEU A 4 -1.40 -28.76 3.95
CA LEU A 4 -0.58 -27.57 3.82
C LEU A 4 -1.57 -26.44 3.48
N TYR A 5 -2.18 -25.87 4.52
CA TYR A 5 -2.73 -24.52 4.47
C TYR A 5 -1.56 -23.60 4.14
N HIS A 6 -1.27 -23.49 2.84
CA HIS A 6 -0.40 -22.46 2.35
C HIS A 6 -1.15 -21.16 2.61
N ASP A 7 -0.75 -20.45 3.66
CA ASP A 7 -1.21 -19.10 3.88
C ASP A 7 -0.74 -18.29 2.68
N THR A 8 -1.63 -18.11 1.72
CA THR A 8 -1.34 -17.41 0.47
C THR A 8 -0.92 -15.97 0.75
N LEU A 9 -1.35 -15.41 1.89
CA LEU A 9 -1.05 -14.06 2.34
C LEU A 9 0.24 -13.96 3.17
N LYS A 10 0.97 -15.06 3.40
CA LYS A 10 2.10 -15.08 4.34
C LYS A 10 3.10 -13.95 4.09
N GLU A 11 3.57 -13.80 2.86
CA GLU A 11 4.56 -12.78 2.49
C GLU A 11 4.02 -11.35 2.72
N LEU A 12 2.75 -11.09 2.36
CA LEU A 12 2.12 -9.80 2.61
C LEU A 12 1.94 -9.51 4.10
N ARG A 13 1.55 -10.52 4.89
CA ARG A 13 1.39 -10.39 6.35
C ARG A 13 2.72 -10.11 7.03
N GLU A 14 3.78 -10.82 6.64
CA GLU A 14 5.14 -10.58 7.14
C GLU A 14 5.65 -9.19 6.76
N PHE A 15 5.45 -8.75 5.52
CA PHE A 15 5.79 -7.40 5.09
C PHE A 15 5.01 -6.33 5.88
N MET A 16 3.67 -6.45 5.93
CA MET A 16 2.81 -5.45 6.56
C MET A 16 3.02 -5.35 8.07
N SER A 17 3.31 -6.47 8.74
CA SER A 17 3.64 -6.44 10.17
C SER A 17 5.00 -5.80 10.44
N SER A 18 6.04 -6.17 9.67
CA SER A 18 7.39 -5.63 9.81
C SER A 18 7.50 -4.14 9.46
N HIS A 19 6.64 -3.63 8.58
CA HIS A 19 6.64 -2.23 8.14
C HIS A 19 5.45 -1.43 8.68
N SER A 20 4.68 -1.96 9.63
CA SER A 20 3.40 -1.36 10.09
C SER A 20 3.50 0.12 10.52
N GLU A 21 4.57 0.51 11.20
CA GLU A 21 4.82 1.90 11.60
C GLU A 21 5.13 2.79 10.39
N ALA A 22 6.03 2.34 9.51
CA ALA A 22 6.39 3.07 8.29
C ALA A 22 5.18 3.28 7.37
N LEU A 23 4.36 2.25 7.18
CA LEU A 23 3.13 2.32 6.39
C LEU A 23 2.16 3.37 6.97
N GLN A 24 2.00 3.42 8.29
CA GLN A 24 1.11 4.39 8.95
C GLN A 24 1.65 5.82 8.85
N ASN A 25 2.95 6.01 9.10
CA ASN A 25 3.60 7.33 9.02
C ASN A 25 3.54 7.89 7.60
N ALA A 26 3.84 7.06 6.60
CA ALA A 26 3.71 7.42 5.19
C ALA A 26 2.27 7.79 4.82
N SER A 27 1.28 7.05 5.30
CA SER A 27 -0.13 7.36 5.04
C SER A 27 -0.58 8.69 5.65
N VAL A 28 -0.14 9.01 6.87
CA VAL A 28 -0.39 10.34 7.47
C VAL A 28 0.24 11.42 6.63
N LEU A 29 1.49 11.22 6.22
CA LEU A 29 2.24 12.21 5.46
C LEU A 29 1.64 12.49 4.09
N LEU A 30 1.10 11.47 3.42
CA LEU A 30 0.63 11.57 2.03
C LEU A 30 -0.88 11.77 1.89
N GLY A 31 -1.68 11.39 2.89
CA GLY A 31 -3.15 11.48 2.81
C GLY A 31 -3.82 11.82 4.14
N GLY A 32 -3.05 12.24 5.14
CA GLY A 32 -3.55 12.67 6.45
C GLY A 32 -4.28 11.58 7.23
N GLN A 33 -5.16 12.03 8.14
CA GLN A 33 -5.92 11.14 9.01
C GLN A 33 -6.83 10.15 8.26
N PRO A 34 -7.50 10.52 7.14
CA PRO A 34 -8.29 9.57 6.37
C PRO A 34 -7.47 8.38 5.86
N ALA A 35 -6.29 8.63 5.28
CA ALA A 35 -5.40 7.59 4.79
C ALA A 35 -4.88 6.70 5.93
N LEU A 36 -4.49 7.29 7.07
CA LEU A 36 -4.07 6.52 8.25
C LEU A 36 -5.13 5.51 8.70
N ARG A 37 -6.41 5.94 8.80
CA ARG A 37 -7.50 5.04 9.21
C ARG A 37 -7.68 3.89 8.22
N GLN A 38 -7.57 4.17 6.92
CA GLN A 38 -7.69 3.15 5.88
C GLN A 38 -6.55 2.13 5.95
N THR A 39 -5.32 2.58 6.21
CA THR A 39 -4.14 1.74 6.40
C THR A 39 -4.27 0.88 7.66
N GLN A 40 -4.65 1.45 8.81
CA GLN A 40 -4.86 0.68 10.04
C GLN A 40 -5.91 -0.40 9.86
N ALA A 41 -7.07 -0.06 9.29
CA ALA A 41 -8.11 -1.04 9.01
C ALA A 41 -7.68 -2.09 7.97
N LEU A 42 -6.67 -1.82 7.15
CA LEU A 42 -6.13 -2.77 6.16
C LEU A 42 -5.15 -3.73 6.84
N LEU A 43 -4.29 -3.22 7.72
CA LEU A 43 -3.40 -4.01 8.57
C LEU A 43 -4.20 -4.97 9.45
N ASP A 44 -5.33 -4.53 10.01
CA ASP A 44 -6.21 -5.40 10.80
C ASP A 44 -6.94 -6.45 9.94
N GLU A 45 -7.44 -6.06 8.76
CA GLU A 45 -8.12 -6.99 7.85
C GLU A 45 -7.15 -8.08 7.36
N ILE A 46 -5.94 -7.71 6.94
CA ILE A 46 -5.00 -8.69 6.39
C ILE A 46 -4.59 -9.73 7.42
N VAL A 47 -4.53 -9.39 8.71
CA VAL A 47 -4.22 -10.33 9.80
C VAL A 47 -5.30 -11.40 9.97
N SER A 48 -6.56 -11.09 9.65
CA SER A 48 -7.68 -12.03 9.84
C SER A 48 -8.20 -12.66 8.55
N ALA A 49 -7.80 -12.14 7.39
CA ALA A 49 -8.30 -12.59 6.09
C ALA A 49 -7.87 -14.03 5.74
N PRO A 50 -8.79 -14.92 5.33
CA PRO A 50 -8.42 -16.28 4.90
C PRO A 50 -7.73 -16.32 3.52
N GLY A 51 -7.67 -15.20 2.81
CA GLY A 51 -7.05 -15.08 1.49
C GLY A 51 -7.35 -13.72 0.83
N LEU A 52 -6.80 -13.47 -0.36
CA LEU A 52 -7.07 -12.25 -1.12
C LEU A 52 -8.52 -12.22 -1.62
N THR A 53 -9.36 -11.38 -1.03
CA THR A 53 -10.68 -11.05 -1.56
C THR A 53 -10.59 -9.93 -2.58
N ARG A 54 -11.63 -9.72 -3.40
CA ARG A 54 -11.69 -8.59 -4.33
C ARG A 54 -11.59 -7.23 -3.62
N SER A 55 -12.21 -7.11 -2.44
CA SER A 55 -12.14 -5.90 -1.62
C SER A 55 -10.72 -5.68 -1.10
N LEU A 56 -10.10 -6.71 -0.55
CA LEU A 56 -8.75 -6.63 0.01
C LEU A 56 -7.72 -6.25 -1.07
N ARG A 57 -7.79 -6.84 -2.27
CA ARG A 57 -6.94 -6.46 -3.40
C ARG A 57 -7.04 -4.97 -3.73
N ARG A 58 -8.25 -4.43 -3.81
CA ARG A 58 -8.47 -3.00 -4.09
C ARG A 58 -7.91 -2.09 -3.00
N ARG A 59 -8.01 -2.50 -1.74
CA ARG A 59 -7.45 -1.73 -0.62
C ARG A 59 -5.92 -1.75 -0.63
N ILE A 60 -5.32 -2.89 -0.94
CA ILE A 60 -3.85 -3.02 -1.11
C ILE A 60 -3.39 -2.17 -2.29
N ALA A 61 -4.10 -2.22 -3.42
CA ALA A 61 -3.78 -1.40 -4.59
C ALA A 61 -3.90 0.09 -4.29
N ALA A 62 -4.96 0.54 -3.59
CA ALA A 62 -5.12 1.94 -3.19
C ALA A 62 -4.00 2.41 -2.26
N LEU A 63 -3.53 1.56 -1.34
CA LEU A 63 -2.37 1.88 -0.49
C LEU A 63 -1.09 2.02 -1.33
N HIS A 64 -0.87 1.12 -2.29
CA HIS A 64 0.25 1.23 -3.22
C HIS A 64 0.16 2.50 -4.05
N ASP A 65 -1.01 2.85 -4.59
CA ASP A 65 -1.22 4.04 -5.41
C ASP A 65 -0.94 5.34 -4.63
N LEU A 66 -1.28 5.36 -3.32
CA LEU A 66 -0.94 6.45 -2.42
C LEU A 66 0.59 6.63 -2.32
N PHE A 67 1.34 5.54 -2.11
CA PHE A 67 2.80 5.60 -1.94
C PHE A 67 3.57 5.78 -3.25
N ALA A 68 3.00 5.29 -4.35
CA ALA A 68 3.49 5.52 -5.70
C ALA A 68 3.14 6.93 -6.21
N LEU A 69 2.51 7.77 -5.38
CA LEU A 69 2.15 9.16 -5.66
C LEU A 69 1.28 9.32 -6.92
N LYS A 70 0.47 8.32 -7.26
CA LYS A 70 -0.31 8.33 -8.51
C LYS A 70 -1.34 9.45 -8.59
N ASN A 71 -1.85 9.90 -7.44
CA ASN A 71 -2.92 10.89 -7.37
C ASN A 71 -2.41 12.33 -7.13
N VAL A 72 -1.10 12.57 -7.01
CA VAL A 72 -0.56 13.90 -6.67
C VAL A 72 -0.57 14.88 -7.86
N HIS A 73 -0.92 14.40 -9.05
CA HIS A 73 -1.00 15.23 -10.27
C HIS A 73 -2.24 16.11 -10.33
N ASP A 74 -3.30 15.76 -9.59
CA ASP A 74 -4.52 16.55 -9.50
C ASP A 74 -4.48 17.47 -8.28
N PRO A 75 -4.31 18.80 -8.46
CA PRO A 75 -4.19 19.75 -7.36
C PRO A 75 -5.45 19.86 -6.49
N GLU A 76 -6.60 19.34 -6.94
CA GLU A 76 -7.84 19.31 -6.15
C GLU A 76 -7.89 18.13 -5.15
N THR A 77 -6.92 17.21 -5.22
CA THR A 77 -6.83 16.07 -4.31
C THR A 77 -6.13 16.45 -3.01
N LEU A 78 -6.49 15.75 -1.92
CA LEU A 78 -5.80 15.92 -0.63
C LEU A 78 -4.35 15.46 -0.74
N GLU A 79 -4.11 14.40 -1.49
CA GLU A 79 -2.80 13.82 -1.74
C GLU A 79 -1.85 14.81 -2.39
N ALA A 80 -2.30 15.60 -3.37
CA ALA A 80 -1.51 16.67 -3.96
C ALA A 80 -1.19 17.79 -2.95
N ALA A 81 -2.14 18.17 -2.11
CA ALA A 81 -1.92 19.18 -1.08
C ALA A 81 -0.89 18.73 -0.04
N TYR A 82 -1.01 17.49 0.48
CA TYR A 82 -0.04 16.93 1.42
C TYR A 82 1.35 16.74 0.79
N PHE A 83 1.41 16.23 -0.44
CA PHE A 83 2.68 16.04 -1.13
C PHE A 83 3.39 17.37 -1.42
N ALA A 84 2.66 18.44 -1.73
CA ALA A 84 3.24 19.78 -1.96
C ALA A 84 3.91 20.39 -0.72
N GLU A 85 3.58 19.91 0.49
CA GLU A 85 4.23 20.33 1.73
C GLU A 85 5.57 19.59 1.98
N ILE A 86 5.85 18.51 1.24
CA ILE A 86 7.08 17.73 1.37
C ILE A 86 8.17 18.40 0.54
N ASP A 87 9.27 18.78 1.19
CA ASP A 87 10.49 19.23 0.50
C ASP A 87 11.04 18.08 -0.37
N PRO A 88 11.14 18.24 -1.71
CA PRO A 88 11.70 17.22 -2.59
C PRO A 88 13.16 16.85 -2.26
N GLY A 89 13.91 17.73 -1.59
CA GLY A 89 15.27 17.47 -1.13
C GLY A 89 15.35 16.73 0.21
N SER A 90 14.21 16.46 0.85
CA SER A 90 14.15 15.79 2.15
C SER A 90 14.43 14.28 2.02
N PRO A 91 15.21 13.69 2.94
CA PRO A 91 15.45 12.24 2.98
C PRO A 91 14.18 11.39 3.03
N ILE A 92 13.08 11.95 3.55
CA ILE A 92 11.80 11.24 3.65
C ILE A 92 11.24 10.82 2.28
N VAL A 93 11.58 11.55 1.21
CA VAL A 93 11.16 11.18 -0.16
C VAL A 93 11.80 9.87 -0.58
N GLU A 94 13.08 9.66 -0.26
CA GLU A 94 13.78 8.41 -0.54
C GLU A 94 13.17 7.25 0.26
N GLU A 95 12.86 7.47 1.55
CA GLU A 95 12.21 6.47 2.40
C GLU A 95 10.83 6.06 1.85
N LEU A 96 10.03 7.02 1.37
CA LEU A 96 8.74 6.75 0.73
C LEU A 96 8.89 5.92 -0.55
N CYS A 97 9.86 6.26 -1.40
CA CYS A 97 10.15 5.49 -2.62
C CYS A 97 10.56 4.04 -2.29
N LEU A 98 11.45 3.86 -1.31
CA LEU A 98 11.89 2.53 -0.86
C LEU A 98 10.71 1.72 -0.28
N LEU A 99 9.84 2.35 0.51
CA LEU A 99 8.66 1.71 1.07
C LEU A 99 7.65 1.31 -0.01
N SER A 100 7.44 2.16 -1.01
CA SER A 100 6.58 1.88 -2.16
C SER A 100 7.09 0.69 -2.96
N GLU A 101 8.39 0.65 -3.26
CA GLU A 101 9.00 -0.46 -4.00
C GLU A 101 8.96 -1.76 -3.17
N ALA A 102 9.22 -1.70 -1.86
CA ALA A 102 9.15 -2.86 -1.00
C ALA A 102 7.72 -3.44 -0.90
N LEU A 103 6.69 -2.57 -0.89
CA LEU A 103 5.29 -2.98 -0.95
C LEU A 103 4.97 -3.65 -2.29
N LYS A 104 5.42 -3.06 -3.40
CA LYS A 104 5.27 -3.62 -4.75
C LYS A 104 5.89 -5.02 -4.82
N ASP A 105 7.13 -5.18 -4.38
CA ASP A 105 7.82 -6.47 -4.30
C ASP A 105 7.03 -7.52 -3.49
N ALA A 106 6.48 -7.12 -2.33
CA ALA A 106 5.65 -8.00 -1.51
C ALA A 106 4.38 -8.45 -2.26
N ILE A 107 3.79 -7.58 -3.08
CA ILE A 107 2.66 -7.90 -3.96
C ILE A 107 3.07 -8.90 -5.05
N TYR A 108 4.20 -8.72 -5.73
CA TYR A 108 4.65 -9.67 -6.77
C TYR A 108 4.94 -11.07 -6.20
N ARG A 109 5.45 -11.15 -4.96
CA ARG A 109 5.67 -12.44 -4.28
C ARG A 109 4.38 -13.24 -4.05
N GLN A 110 3.22 -12.57 -4.03
CA GLN A 110 1.91 -13.24 -3.93
C GLN A 110 1.50 -13.96 -5.21
N GLN A 111 2.08 -13.60 -6.36
CA GLN A 111 1.72 -14.15 -7.67
C GLN A 111 0.22 -14.01 -8.01
N ASP A 112 -0.46 -13.05 -7.41
CA ASP A 112 -1.89 -12.79 -7.65
C ASP A 112 -2.06 -11.83 -8.84
N ILE A 113 -2.46 -12.39 -9.98
CA ILE A 113 -2.56 -11.66 -11.25
C ILE A 113 -3.55 -10.49 -11.14
N ASP A 114 -4.67 -10.66 -10.44
CA ASP A 114 -5.67 -9.61 -10.28
C ASP A 114 -5.10 -8.41 -9.52
N LEU A 115 -4.34 -8.66 -8.45
CA LEU A 115 -3.71 -7.61 -7.66
C LEU A 115 -2.56 -6.92 -8.42
N ILE A 116 -1.71 -7.69 -9.11
CA ILE A 116 -0.63 -7.15 -9.95
C ILE A 116 -1.22 -6.24 -11.03
N THR A 117 -2.28 -6.69 -11.70
CA THR A 117 -2.98 -5.89 -12.71
C THR A 117 -3.54 -4.59 -12.13
N LEU A 118 -4.06 -4.60 -10.89
CA LEU A 118 -4.56 -3.39 -10.24
C LEU A 118 -3.47 -2.36 -9.95
N ILE A 119 -2.27 -2.78 -9.53
CA ILE A 119 -1.17 -1.84 -9.23
C ILE A 119 -0.43 -1.37 -10.48
N GLU A 120 -0.40 -2.18 -11.54
CA GLU A 120 0.17 -1.80 -12.84
C GLU A 120 -0.79 -0.96 -13.69
N ALA A 121 -2.08 -0.93 -13.35
CA ALA A 121 -3.02 -0.06 -14.01
C ALA A 121 -2.58 1.41 -13.86
N ASP A 122 -2.39 2.05 -15.01
CA ASP A 122 -2.09 3.46 -15.13
C ASP A 122 -3.33 4.26 -14.67
N PRO A 123 -3.21 5.23 -13.75
CA PRO A 123 -4.35 6.04 -13.30
C PRO A 123 -4.96 6.91 -14.41
N ALA A 124 -4.37 6.92 -15.63
CA ALA A 124 -4.78 7.74 -16.77
C ALA A 124 -5.58 6.99 -17.87
N ALA A 125 -6.17 5.82 -17.58
CA ALA A 125 -7.02 5.07 -18.51
C ALA A 125 -8.54 5.26 -18.25
#